data_AF-A0A2D5Z4M0-F1
#
_entry.id   AF-A0A2D5Z4M0-F1
#
_cell.length_a   1.000
_cell.length_b   1.000
_cell.length_c   1.000
_cell.angle_alpha   90.00
_cell.angle_beta   90.00
_cell.angle_gamma   90.00
#
_symmetry.space_group_name_H-M   'P 1'
#
loop_
_entity.id
_entity.type
_entity.pdbx_description
1 polymer ?
#
loop_
_entity_poly.entity_id
_entity_poly.type
_entity_poly.pdbx_seq_one_letter_code
_entity_poly.pdbx_strand_id
1 'polypeptide(L)'
;MGDESARRQKIMTLGELRAALQMLPLSTPVTVNGQPPASLASYRGMYERLAIGAKRHRDDYETRVNRYTAHPDYDPDPAVADVTIAEPVTAEEMVKALDLADGLDFGGYKGGVFEMHAGTWMHVAESGDCGLAVYGVRLDGGTAVIVAGEYEW
;
A
#
# COMPACT_ATOMS: atom_id res chain seq x y z
N MET A 1 10.39 28.61 21.19
CA MET A 1 11.55 27.75 20.85
C MET A 1 10.99 26.33 20.80
N GLY A 2 10.25 26.03 19.74
CA GLY A 2 9.66 24.70 19.54
C GLY A 2 10.73 23.83 18.93
N ASP A 3 10.95 22.67 19.53
CA ASP A 3 11.84 21.62 19.04
C ASP A 3 11.28 21.06 17.73
N GLU A 4 11.51 21.80 16.64
CA GLU A 4 11.25 21.42 15.26
C GLU A 4 12.48 20.67 14.72
N SER A 5 13.07 19.81 15.55
CA SER A 5 13.94 18.74 15.08
C SER A 5 13.06 17.82 14.24
N ALA A 6 12.91 18.20 12.97
CA ALA A 6 12.34 17.43 11.90
C ALA A 6 12.99 16.05 11.96
N ARG A 7 12.34 15.12 12.66
CA ARG A 7 12.56 13.70 12.46
C ARG A 7 12.25 13.52 10.98
N ARG A 8 13.28 13.42 10.15
CA ARG A 8 13.20 12.77 8.85
C ARG A 8 12.62 11.40 9.14
N GLN A 9 11.29 11.30 9.08
CA GLN A 9 10.63 10.01 9.26
C GLN A 9 11.02 9.21 8.03
N LYS A 10 11.71 8.11 8.26
CA LYS A 10 12.08 7.18 7.20
C LYS A 10 10.78 6.63 6.61
N ILE A 11 10.64 6.70 5.29
CA ILE A 11 9.52 6.06 4.60
C ILE A 11 9.56 4.56 4.92
N MET A 12 8.44 4.01 5.39
CA MET A 12 8.32 2.59 5.66
C MET A 12 8.34 1.81 4.35
N THR A 13 9.06 0.71 4.37
CA THR A 13 8.99 -0.33 3.35
C THR A 13 7.78 -1.24 3.56
N LEU A 14 7.43 -2.05 2.55
CA LEU A 14 6.42 -3.10 2.61
C LEU A 14 6.67 -4.01 3.82
N GLY A 15 7.90 -4.48 3.97
CA GLY A 15 8.30 -5.36 5.07
C GLY A 15 8.19 -4.70 6.44
N GLU A 16 8.58 -3.42 6.55
CA GLU A 16 8.44 -2.67 7.80
C GLU A 16 6.97 -2.44 8.17
N LEU A 17 6.12 -2.08 7.20
CA LEU A 17 4.68 -1.89 7.44
C LEU A 17 4.01 -3.21 7.84
N ARG A 18 4.33 -4.29 7.14
CA ARG A 18 3.89 -5.65 7.48
C ARG A 18 4.28 -6.01 8.91
N ALA A 19 5.55 -5.84 9.27
CA ALA A 19 6.04 -6.15 10.61
C ALA A 19 5.33 -5.32 11.69
N ALA A 20 5.08 -4.03 11.44
CA ALA A 20 4.34 -3.18 12.38
C ALA A 20 2.90 -3.65 12.61
N LEU A 21 2.20 -4.08 11.56
CA LEU A 21 0.83 -4.60 11.65
C LEU A 21 0.77 -5.98 12.31
N GLN A 22 1.77 -6.84 12.08
CA GLN A 22 1.88 -8.16 12.73
C GLN A 22 2.05 -8.09 14.25
N MET A 23 2.50 -6.94 14.78
CA MET A 23 2.60 -6.72 16.23
C MET A 23 1.25 -6.39 16.89
N LEU A 24 0.19 -6.19 16.10
CA LEU A 24 -1.15 -5.87 16.59
C LEU A 24 -2.01 -7.13 16.70
N PRO A 25 -3.09 -7.12 17.51
CA PRO A 25 -4.13 -8.14 17.41
C PRO A 25 -4.65 -8.24 15.97
N LEU A 26 -4.78 -9.47 15.45
CA LEU A 26 -5.21 -9.72 14.07
C LEU A 26 -6.56 -9.10 13.71
N SER A 27 -7.45 -8.95 14.71
CA SER A 27 -8.77 -8.34 14.56
C SER A 27 -8.77 -6.81 14.63
N THR A 28 -7.62 -6.15 14.84
CA THR A 28 -7.54 -4.69 14.95
C THR A 28 -7.95 -4.04 13.63
N PRO A 29 -8.96 -3.16 13.58
CA PRO A 29 -9.33 -2.44 12.37
C PRO A 29 -8.18 -1.57 11.88
N VAL A 30 -8.00 -1.46 10.55
CA VAL A 30 -6.97 -0.61 9.95
C VAL A 30 -7.61 0.50 9.14
N THR A 31 -7.07 1.71 9.27
CA THR A 31 -7.47 2.88 8.47
C THR A 31 -6.25 3.61 7.92
N VAL A 32 -6.47 4.28 6.80
CA VAL A 32 -5.55 5.21 6.16
C VAL A 32 -6.35 6.44 5.76
N ASN A 33 -5.89 7.65 6.12
CA ASN A 33 -6.66 8.89 5.91
C ASN A 33 -8.12 8.83 6.43
N GLY A 34 -8.35 8.10 7.52
CA GLY A 34 -9.68 7.90 8.11
C GLY A 34 -10.61 6.96 7.34
N GLN A 35 -10.13 6.28 6.30
CA GLN A 35 -10.88 5.31 5.51
C GLN A 35 -10.24 3.91 5.59
N PRO A 36 -11.00 2.82 5.46
CA PRO A 36 -10.41 1.49 5.30
C PRO A 36 -9.60 1.41 4.00
N PRO A 37 -8.35 0.90 4.03
CA PRO A 37 -7.61 0.55 2.81
C PRO A 37 -8.40 -0.42 1.92
N ALA A 38 -8.31 -0.27 0.60
CA ALA A 38 -9.08 -1.07 -0.35
C ALA A 38 -8.21 -1.83 -1.35
N SER A 39 -7.03 -1.30 -1.69
CA SER A 39 -6.15 -1.96 -2.65
C SER A 39 -4.67 -1.63 -2.47
N LEU A 40 -3.82 -2.46 -3.07
CA LEU A 40 -2.41 -2.20 -3.35
C LEU A 40 -2.19 -2.17 -4.86
N ALA A 41 -1.48 -1.15 -5.34
CA ALA A 41 -1.12 -0.98 -6.75
C ALA A 41 0.24 -0.28 -6.87
N SER A 42 0.87 -0.30 -8.05
CA SER A 42 2.10 0.47 -8.27
C SER A 42 1.86 1.97 -8.02
N TYR A 43 2.83 2.62 -7.38
CA TYR A 43 2.73 4.04 -7.09
C TYR A 43 3.01 4.87 -8.34
N ARG A 44 2.05 5.70 -8.78
CA ARG A 44 2.19 6.47 -10.03
C ARG A 44 3.34 7.47 -10.01
N GLY A 45 3.69 8.02 -8.84
CA GLY A 45 4.82 8.93 -8.71
C GLY A 45 6.16 8.25 -8.99
N MET A 46 6.29 6.96 -8.64
CA MET A 46 7.47 6.10 -8.88
C MET A 46 7.04 4.63 -8.85
N TYR A 47 6.97 3.99 -10.03
CA TYR A 47 6.35 2.67 -10.17
C TYR A 47 7.10 1.52 -9.46
N GLU A 48 8.35 1.73 -9.04
CA GLU A 48 9.12 0.82 -8.16
C GLU A 48 8.65 0.86 -6.70
N ARG A 49 7.64 1.67 -6.38
CA ARG A 49 7.05 1.83 -5.05
C ARG A 49 5.62 1.31 -5.06
N LEU A 50 5.11 0.96 -3.87
CA LEU A 50 3.77 0.40 -3.70
C LEU A 50 2.85 1.43 -3.05
N ALA A 51 1.64 1.58 -3.58
CA ALA A 51 0.63 2.51 -3.08
C ALA A 51 -0.54 1.76 -2.44
N ILE A 52 -1.03 2.30 -1.33
CA ILE A 52 -2.27 1.91 -0.67
C ILE A 52 -3.36 2.87 -1.15
N GLY A 53 -4.37 2.35 -1.84
CA GLY A 53 -5.57 3.09 -2.21
C GLY A 53 -6.70 2.82 -1.22
N ALA A 54 -7.53 3.83 -0.93
CA ALA A 54 -8.72 3.72 -0.09
C ALA A 54 -10.03 3.76 -0.90
N LYS A 55 -9.97 4.09 -2.19
CA LYS A 55 -11.14 4.12 -3.06
C LYS A 55 -11.55 2.70 -3.44
N ARG A 56 -12.78 2.37 -3.07
CA ARG A 56 -13.40 1.07 -3.35
C ARG A 56 -13.78 0.96 -4.82
N HIS A 57 -13.47 -0.18 -5.42
CA HIS A 57 -13.97 -0.51 -6.75
C HIS A 57 -15.19 -1.46 -6.72
N ARG A 58 -15.44 -2.19 -5.61
CA ARG A 58 -16.61 -3.07 -5.33
C ARG A 58 -16.65 -3.52 -3.87
N ASP A 59 -17.76 -4.15 -3.44
CA ASP A 59 -17.83 -4.94 -2.21
C ASP A 59 -17.05 -6.25 -2.40
N ASP A 60 -15.74 -6.21 -2.19
CA ASP A 60 -14.88 -7.39 -2.27
C ASP A 60 -14.75 -8.03 -0.87
N TYR A 61 -15.23 -9.26 -0.74
CA TYR A 61 -15.23 -10.01 0.54
C TYR A 61 -13.96 -10.84 0.77
N GLU A 62 -13.02 -10.83 -0.17
CA GLU A 62 -11.81 -11.64 -0.13
C GLU A 62 -10.57 -10.83 -0.55
N THR A 63 -9.50 -10.96 0.22
CA THR A 63 -8.19 -10.42 -0.11
C THR A 63 -7.58 -11.28 -1.21
N ARG A 64 -7.29 -10.70 -2.37
CA ARG A 64 -6.89 -11.46 -3.56
C ARG A 64 -5.98 -10.69 -4.50
N VAL A 65 -5.23 -11.45 -5.28
CA VAL A 65 -4.45 -10.95 -6.42
C VAL A 65 -5.33 -10.93 -7.66
N ASN A 66 -5.45 -9.78 -8.31
CA ASN A 66 -6.07 -9.63 -9.61
C ASN A 66 -4.97 -9.53 -10.66
N ARG A 67 -4.89 -10.51 -11.57
CA ARG A 67 -3.93 -10.48 -12.67
C ARG A 67 -4.58 -10.01 -13.96
N TYR A 68 -3.90 -9.13 -14.67
CA TYR A 68 -4.33 -8.64 -15.97
C TYR A 68 -3.13 -8.42 -16.89
N THR A 69 -3.36 -8.46 -18.19
CA THR A 69 -2.33 -8.13 -19.17
C THR A 69 -2.12 -6.63 -19.14
N ALA A 70 -0.87 -6.18 -19.02
CA ALA A 70 -0.54 -4.77 -19.20
C ALA A 70 -1.12 -4.27 -20.55
N HIS A 71 -1.55 -3.01 -20.60
CA HIS A 71 -2.23 -2.49 -21.78
C HIS A 71 -1.35 -2.72 -23.03
N PRO A 72 -1.89 -3.29 -24.13
CA PRO A 72 -1.11 -3.81 -25.25
C PRO A 72 -0.24 -2.76 -25.96
N ASP A 73 -0.61 -1.48 -25.85
CA ASP A 73 0.18 -0.37 -26.39
C ASP A 73 1.47 -0.07 -25.59
N TYR A 74 1.65 -0.67 -24.41
CA TYR A 74 2.75 -0.35 -23.50
C TYR A 74 3.66 -1.54 -23.16
N ASP A 75 3.18 -2.78 -23.22
CA ASP A 75 4.02 -3.99 -23.16
C ASP A 75 3.17 -5.24 -23.50
N PRO A 76 3.58 -6.15 -24.42
CA PRO A 76 2.77 -7.31 -24.77
C PRO A 76 2.77 -8.46 -23.75
N ASP A 77 3.70 -8.55 -22.78
CA ASP A 77 3.87 -9.81 -22.04
C ASP A 77 4.71 -9.68 -20.75
N PRO A 78 4.16 -9.10 -19.68
CA PRO A 78 3.71 -10.02 -18.63
C PRO A 78 2.40 -9.63 -17.92
N ALA A 79 1.79 -10.62 -17.28
CA ALA A 79 0.65 -10.43 -16.40
C ALA A 79 1.09 -9.62 -15.17
N VAL A 80 0.48 -8.46 -14.99
CA VAL A 80 0.68 -7.59 -13.83
C VAL A 80 -0.43 -7.79 -12.82
N ALA A 81 -0.15 -7.49 -11.56
CA ALA A 81 -1.03 -7.65 -10.43
C ALA A 81 -1.53 -6.31 -9.90
N ASP A 82 -2.75 -6.33 -9.36
CA ASP A 82 -3.20 -5.46 -8.28
C ASP A 82 -3.70 -6.35 -7.12
N VAL A 83 -3.63 -5.88 -5.88
CA VAL A 83 -4.16 -6.61 -4.72
C VAL A 83 -5.40 -5.90 -4.19
N THR A 84 -6.51 -6.63 -4.07
CA THR A 84 -7.71 -6.18 -3.37
C THR A 84 -7.65 -6.65 -1.93
N ILE A 85 -8.15 -5.83 -0.99
CA ILE A 85 -8.20 -6.13 0.44
C ILE A 85 -9.66 -6.38 0.86
N ALA A 86 -9.92 -7.47 1.60
CA ALA A 86 -11.25 -7.83 2.07
C ALA A 86 -11.82 -6.86 3.11
N GLU A 87 -13.15 -6.78 3.17
CA GLU A 87 -13.87 -6.20 4.30
C GLU A 87 -14.34 -7.27 5.30
N PRO A 88 -14.28 -7.01 6.62
CA PRO A 88 -13.74 -5.80 7.26
C PRO A 88 -12.20 -5.75 7.21
N VAL A 89 -11.64 -4.56 7.01
CA VAL A 89 -10.20 -4.39 6.89
C VAL A 89 -9.56 -4.40 8.28
N THR A 90 -8.94 -5.54 8.61
CA THR A 90 -8.21 -5.75 9.87
C THR A 90 -6.70 -5.81 9.63
N ALA A 91 -5.93 -5.85 10.71
CA ALA A 91 -4.49 -6.07 10.66
C ALA A 91 -4.15 -7.39 9.94
N GLU A 92 -4.96 -8.43 10.14
CA GLU A 92 -4.83 -9.70 9.41
C GLU A 92 -4.99 -9.54 7.90
N GLU A 93 -6.07 -8.88 7.44
CA GLU A 93 -6.32 -8.71 6.01
C GLU A 93 -5.28 -7.80 5.34
N MET A 94 -4.80 -6.77 6.04
CA MET A 94 -3.67 -5.97 5.53
C MET A 94 -2.38 -6.77 5.46
N VAL A 95 -2.06 -7.58 6.47
CA VAL A 95 -0.85 -8.43 6.43
C VAL A 95 -0.94 -9.43 5.28
N LYS A 96 -2.09 -10.09 5.09
CA LYS A 96 -2.33 -10.98 3.94
C LYS A 96 -2.12 -10.25 2.61
N ALA A 97 -2.65 -9.03 2.47
CA ALA A 97 -2.49 -8.26 1.24
C ALA A 97 -1.02 -7.89 0.97
N LEU A 98 -0.27 -7.49 2.00
CA LEU A 98 1.16 -7.17 1.89
C LEU A 98 1.99 -8.42 1.58
N ASP A 99 1.66 -9.56 2.18
CA ASP A 99 2.30 -10.85 1.88
C ASP A 99 2.04 -11.29 0.44
N LEU A 100 0.81 -11.07 -0.07
CA LEU A 100 0.50 -11.33 -1.46
C LEU A 100 1.27 -10.40 -2.40
N ALA A 101 1.47 -9.14 -2.05
CA ALA A 101 2.19 -8.18 -2.90
C ALA A 101 3.70 -8.43 -2.96
N ASP A 102 4.29 -9.01 -1.92
CA ASP A 102 5.73 -9.33 -1.84
C ASP A 102 6.11 -10.43 -2.86
N GLY A 103 6.89 -10.07 -3.87
CA GLY A 103 7.30 -10.91 -5.00
C GLY A 103 6.35 -10.88 -6.21
N LEU A 104 5.37 -9.97 -6.24
CA LEU A 104 4.50 -9.79 -7.42
C LEU A 104 4.96 -8.64 -8.32
N ASP A 105 4.70 -8.83 -9.60
CA ASP A 105 4.88 -7.83 -10.65
C ASP A 105 3.66 -6.91 -10.74
N PHE A 106 3.87 -5.60 -10.63
CA PHE A 106 2.82 -4.59 -10.80
C PHE A 106 3.08 -3.76 -12.06
N GLY A 107 2.00 -3.31 -12.70
CA GLY A 107 2.08 -2.53 -13.94
C GLY A 107 2.23 -1.04 -13.67
N GLY A 108 3.17 -0.39 -14.36
CA GLY A 108 3.25 1.07 -14.36
C GLY A 108 2.25 1.70 -15.33
N TYR A 109 1.63 2.82 -14.95
CA TYR A 109 0.67 3.54 -15.81
C TYR A 109 1.27 3.99 -17.16
N LYS A 110 2.58 4.27 -17.21
CA LYS A 110 3.30 4.64 -18.44
C LYS A 110 3.95 3.43 -19.14
N GLY A 111 3.56 2.21 -18.78
CA GLY A 111 4.25 0.98 -19.16
C GLY A 111 5.33 0.58 -18.16
N GLY A 112 5.85 -0.63 -18.36
CA GLY A 112 6.82 -1.26 -17.48
C GLY A 112 6.18 -2.13 -16.40
N VAL A 113 7.02 -3.03 -15.87
CA VAL A 113 6.67 -4.08 -14.92
C VAL A 113 7.65 -3.97 -13.77
N PHE A 114 7.11 -3.92 -12.55
CA PHE A 114 7.88 -3.62 -11.36
C PHE A 114 7.59 -4.66 -10.30
N GLU A 115 8.60 -5.48 -9.99
CA GLU A 115 8.53 -6.45 -8.91
C GLU A 115 8.55 -5.72 -7.56
N MET A 116 7.53 -5.97 -6.75
CA MET A 116 7.46 -5.45 -5.39
C MET A 116 8.11 -6.44 -4.45
N HIS A 117 8.86 -5.96 -3.47
CA HIS A 117 9.52 -6.81 -2.48
C HIS A 117 9.45 -6.17 -1.09
N ALA A 118 9.86 -6.91 -0.06
CA ALA A 118 9.88 -6.41 1.32
C ALA A 118 10.62 -5.07 1.53
N GLY A 119 11.52 -4.69 0.62
CA GLY A 119 12.26 -3.42 0.65
C GLY A 119 11.60 -2.28 -0.13
N THR A 120 10.48 -2.53 -0.80
CA THR A 120 9.73 -1.53 -1.57
C THR A 120 9.13 -0.48 -0.65
N TRP A 121 9.33 0.81 -0.95
CA TRP A 121 8.75 1.91 -0.17
C TRP A 121 7.24 2.03 -0.37
N MET A 122 6.54 2.37 0.72
CA MET A 122 5.09 2.46 0.77
C MET A 122 4.58 3.90 0.68
N HIS A 123 3.54 4.07 -0.12
CA HIS A 123 2.80 5.31 -0.28
C HIS A 123 1.31 5.12 -0.02
N VAL A 124 0.61 6.22 0.25
CA VAL A 124 -0.84 6.30 0.22
C VAL A 124 -1.23 7.14 -0.97
N ALA A 125 -1.85 6.51 -1.97
CA ALA A 125 -2.31 7.17 -3.17
C ALA A 125 -3.42 6.33 -3.80
N GLU A 126 -4.42 6.99 -4.36
CA GLU A 126 -5.38 6.29 -5.20
C GLU A 126 -4.76 5.86 -6.51
N SER A 127 -5.33 4.83 -7.14
CA SER A 127 -4.92 4.42 -8.47
C SER A 127 -4.98 5.61 -9.43
N GLY A 128 -3.85 5.93 -10.04
CA GLY A 128 -3.72 7.08 -10.91
C GLY A 128 -3.28 8.39 -10.25
N ASP A 129 -2.92 8.43 -8.97
CA ASP A 129 -2.50 9.67 -8.28
C ASP A 129 -1.07 9.62 -7.71
N CYS A 130 -0.49 10.79 -7.45
CA CYS A 130 0.69 10.96 -6.62
C CYS A 130 0.24 11.26 -5.19
N GLY A 131 0.90 10.70 -4.18
CA GLY A 131 0.38 10.70 -2.82
C GLY A 131 1.46 10.72 -1.75
N LEU A 132 1.06 10.42 -0.52
CA LEU A 132 1.85 10.65 0.68
C LEU A 132 2.76 9.46 1.00
N ALA A 133 3.92 9.70 1.61
CA ALA A 133 4.79 8.65 2.09
C ALA A 133 4.29 8.07 3.41
N VAL A 134 4.29 6.74 3.54
CA VAL A 134 3.94 6.07 4.79
C VAL A 134 5.13 6.14 5.75
N TYR A 135 4.87 6.56 6.99
CA TYR A 135 5.91 6.75 8.01
C TYR A 135 5.71 5.91 9.27
N GLY A 136 4.55 5.31 9.45
CA GLY A 136 4.25 4.58 10.66
C GLY A 136 2.87 3.95 10.70
N VAL A 137 2.65 3.18 11.76
CA VAL A 137 1.34 2.78 12.24
C VAL A 137 1.19 3.28 13.66
N ARG A 138 0.06 3.93 13.97
CA ARG A 138 -0.29 4.38 15.32
C ARG A 138 -1.60 3.73 15.74
N LEU A 139 -1.75 3.39 17.00
CA LEU A 139 -3.04 3.00 17.56
C LEU A 139 -3.82 4.23 18.04
N ASP A 140 -5.09 4.30 17.65
CA ASP A 140 -6.03 5.35 18.06
C ASP A 140 -7.39 4.72 18.34
N GLY A 141 -7.87 4.80 19.59
CA GLY A 141 -9.17 4.23 19.97
C GLY A 141 -9.36 2.74 19.65
N GLY A 142 -8.29 1.95 19.61
CA GLY A 142 -8.33 0.53 19.22
C GLY A 142 -8.27 0.26 17.71
N THR A 143 -8.11 1.30 16.89
CA THR A 143 -7.90 1.23 15.44
C THR A 143 -6.43 1.50 15.12
N ALA A 144 -5.85 0.71 14.21
CA ALA A 144 -4.55 0.99 13.62
C ALA A 144 -4.70 2.04 12.52
N VAL A 145 -4.01 3.16 12.66
CA VAL A 145 -3.96 4.26 11.69
C VAL A 145 -2.61 4.21 10.99
N ILE A 146 -2.61 3.96 9.69
CA ILE A 146 -1.43 4.12 8.84
C ILE A 146 -1.19 5.62 8.69
N VAL A 147 -0.04 6.07 9.18
CA VAL A 147 0.37 7.47 9.18
C VAL A 147 1.15 7.75 7.90
N ALA A 148 0.66 8.72 7.13
CA ALA A 148 1.33 9.19 5.92
C ALA A 148 1.45 10.71 5.91
N GLY A 149 2.47 11.24 5.24
CA GLY A 149 2.69 12.68 5.10
C GLY A 149 3.51 13.03 3.87
N GLU A 150 3.70 14.33 3.64
CA GLU A 150 4.54 14.82 2.54
C GLU A 150 6.00 14.35 2.73
N TYR A 151 6.70 14.15 1.62
CA TYR A 151 8.12 13.80 1.60
C TYR A 151 8.86 14.82 0.73
N GLU A 152 9.87 15.47 1.30
CA GLU A 152 10.78 16.34 0.55
C GLU A 152 11.89 15.50 -0.08
N TRP A 153 12.10 15.71 -1.39
CA TRP A 153 13.08 15.00 -2.23
C TRP A 153 14.54 15.27 -1.83
#